data_AF-A0AAV0T4W2-F1
#
_entry.id   AF-A0AAV0T4W2-F1
#
_cell.length_a   1.000
_cell.length_b   1.000
_cell.length_c   1.000
_cell.angle_alpha   90.00
_cell.angle_beta   90.00
_cell.angle_gamma   90.00
#
_symmetry.space_group_name_H-M   'P 1'
#
loop_
_entity.id
_entity.type
_entity.pdbx_description
1 polymer ?
#
loop_
_entity_poly.entity_id
_entity_poly.type
_entity_poly.pdbx_seq_one_letter_code
_entity_poly.pdbx_strand_id
1 'polypeptide(L)'
;MEALVLKSLVKLRKACTRNHRELRELIGATQAKVTFKSQEGTLEVPFEPFLLACLTRYAKLVVVALDCMEKFLAFGFLKEAWKIPKGVRRRLGQKSTAVLSQTGRRSGLGSGNGSSAWPSANRDTIDEKDDNEDTYRLIDCIVEVACDCNDHPDEGVQIQVLRVLLTAVTTPTCEVHEYALLKAVRACYHVHLVSKSATNRMVAKATLQQLISIVFQRMETFDQRVEEETKITLQVSLEKQQQEQQNQQEEERKERDQEERQY
;
A
#
# COMPACT_ATOMS: atom_id res chain seq x y z
N MET A 1 16.55 -0.24 13.64
CA MET A 1 15.98 0.33 12.40
C MET A 1 17.09 0.75 11.43
N GLU A 2 17.93 1.72 11.80
CA GLU A 2 18.96 2.31 10.93
C GLU A 2 19.96 1.33 10.32
N ALA A 3 20.53 0.45 11.16
CA ALA A 3 21.52 -0.53 10.71
C ALA A 3 20.97 -1.47 9.62
N LEU A 4 19.68 -1.78 9.64
CA LEU A 4 19.04 -2.58 8.60
C LEU A 4 18.92 -1.79 7.29
N VAL A 5 18.44 -0.55 7.35
CA VAL A 5 18.30 0.35 6.19
C VAL A 5 19.66 0.58 5.52
N LEU A 6 20.69 0.90 6.29
CA LEU A 6 22.05 1.11 5.77
C LEU A 6 22.61 -0.17 5.13
N LYS A 7 22.43 -1.34 5.77
CA LYS A 7 22.83 -2.63 5.18
C LYS A 7 22.10 -2.90 3.86
N SER A 8 20.80 -2.62 3.78
CA SER A 8 20.00 -2.77 2.55
C SER A 8 20.46 -1.84 1.43
N LEU A 9 20.76 -0.57 1.75
CA LEU A 9 21.30 0.39 0.78
C LEU A 9 22.69 -0.03 0.26
N VAL A 10 23.56 -0.56 1.15
CA VAL A 10 24.87 -1.10 0.74
C VAL A 10 24.70 -2.31 -0.18
N LYS A 11 23.77 -3.23 0.13
CA LYS A 11 23.47 -4.37 -0.74
C LYS A 11 22.99 -3.91 -2.11
N LEU A 12 22.08 -2.94 -2.16
CA LEU A 12 21.56 -2.39 -3.41
C LEU A 12 22.66 -1.71 -4.23
N ARG A 13 23.54 -0.94 -3.58
CA ARG A 13 24.69 -0.31 -4.22
C ARG A 13 25.65 -1.32 -4.83
N LYS A 14 25.92 -2.44 -4.13
CA LYS A 14 26.79 -3.52 -4.64
C LYS A 14 26.20 -4.21 -5.87
N ALA A 15 24.88 -4.28 -5.98
CA ALA A 15 24.20 -4.84 -7.14
C ALA A 15 24.16 -3.88 -8.36
N CYS A 16 24.47 -2.60 -8.17
CA CYS A 16 24.50 -1.62 -9.26
C CYS A 16 25.73 -1.79 -10.16
N THR A 17 25.52 -1.75 -11.48
CA THR A 17 26.59 -1.75 -12.48
C THR A 17 27.00 -0.33 -12.88
N ARG A 18 28.02 -0.19 -13.75
CA ARG A 18 28.46 1.11 -14.30
C ARG A 18 27.36 1.90 -15.02
N ASN A 19 26.32 1.24 -15.51
CA ASN A 19 25.24 1.87 -16.27
C ASN A 19 24.20 2.54 -15.36
N HIS A 20 24.13 2.15 -14.09
CA HIS A 20 23.16 2.69 -13.12
C HIS A 20 23.75 3.88 -12.36
N ARG A 21 24.16 4.93 -13.09
CA ARG A 21 24.78 6.13 -12.47
C ARG A 21 23.79 6.87 -11.56
N GLU A 22 22.61 7.18 -12.07
CA GLU A 22 21.55 7.87 -11.32
C GLU A 22 21.18 7.14 -10.03
N LEU A 23 20.94 5.83 -10.10
CA LEU A 23 20.61 5.02 -8.93
C LEU A 23 21.74 5.00 -7.89
N ARG A 24 23.02 4.98 -8.32
CA ARG A 24 24.16 5.01 -7.38
C ARG A 24 24.34 6.36 -6.72
N GLU A 25 24.13 7.45 -7.46
CA GLU A 25 24.13 8.81 -6.91
C GLU A 25 22.98 8.98 -5.91
N LEU A 26 21.78 8.51 -6.25
CA LEU A 26 20.63 8.51 -5.35
C LEU A 26 20.90 7.70 -4.08
N ILE A 27 21.41 6.46 -4.19
CA ILE A 27 21.76 5.65 -3.02
C ILE A 27 22.81 6.35 -2.15
N GLY A 28 23.83 6.97 -2.75
CA GLY A 28 24.85 7.73 -2.02
C GLY A 28 24.26 8.92 -1.26
N ALA A 29 23.42 9.73 -1.92
CA ALA A 29 22.73 10.86 -1.29
C ALA A 29 21.79 10.39 -0.17
N THR A 30 21.06 9.30 -0.38
CA THR A 30 20.17 8.71 0.62
C THR A 30 20.95 8.17 1.82
N GLN A 31 22.09 7.50 1.61
CA GLN A 31 22.94 7.03 2.71
C GLN A 31 23.43 8.19 3.57
N ALA A 32 23.92 9.27 2.95
CA ALA A 32 24.35 10.47 3.67
C ALA A 32 23.21 11.10 4.47
N LYS A 33 22.00 11.18 3.89
CA LYS A 33 20.80 11.68 4.58
C LYS A 33 20.39 10.82 5.77
N VAL A 34 20.45 9.49 5.64
CA VAL A 34 20.09 8.57 6.74
C VAL A 34 21.08 8.69 7.90
N THR A 35 22.38 8.78 7.60
CA THR A 35 23.40 8.99 8.63
C THR A 35 23.27 10.36 9.31
N PHE A 36 22.86 11.40 8.59
CA PHE A 36 22.65 12.73 9.15
C PHE A 36 21.38 12.83 10.01
N LYS A 37 20.25 12.30 9.52
CA LYS A 37 18.96 12.31 10.23
C LYS A 37 18.89 11.37 11.45
N SER A 38 19.88 10.48 11.63
CA SER A 38 19.98 9.62 12.80
C SER A 38 20.03 10.40 14.13
N GLN A 39 20.47 11.67 14.09
CA GLN A 39 20.53 12.54 15.27
C GLN A 39 19.20 13.23 15.65
N GLU A 40 18.16 13.19 14.81
CA GLU A 40 16.97 14.06 14.94
C GLU A 40 15.64 13.30 15.12
N GLY A 41 15.69 12.00 15.43
CA GLY A 41 14.56 11.26 16.02
C GLY A 41 13.46 10.76 15.07
N THR A 42 13.32 11.27 13.85
CA THR A 42 12.36 10.75 12.84
C THR A 42 13.08 9.96 11.75
N LEU A 43 13.37 8.69 12.02
CA LEU A 43 14.06 7.81 11.06
C LEU A 43 13.07 7.15 10.10
N GLU A 44 12.88 7.81 8.98
CA GLU A 44 11.99 7.43 7.91
C GLU A 44 12.73 6.56 6.86
N VAL A 45 12.20 5.38 6.49
CA VAL A 45 12.85 4.49 5.52
C VAL A 45 12.75 5.07 4.11
N PRO A 46 13.87 5.36 3.42
CA PRO A 46 13.83 5.93 2.09
C PRO A 46 13.54 4.82 1.05
N PHE A 47 12.27 4.67 0.66
CA PHE A 47 11.86 3.66 -0.32
C PHE A 47 12.24 4.00 -1.77
N GLU A 48 12.49 5.28 -2.08
CA GLU A 48 12.76 5.77 -3.44
C GLU A 48 13.87 5.00 -4.20
N PRO A 49 15.05 4.69 -3.61
CA PRO A 49 16.08 3.93 -4.31
C PRO A 49 15.65 2.50 -4.63
N PHE A 50 14.86 1.87 -3.75
CA PHE A 50 14.34 0.51 -3.95
C PHE A 50 13.28 0.48 -5.04
N LEU A 51 12.37 1.45 -5.04
CA LEU A 51 11.35 1.58 -6.09
C LEU A 51 11.98 1.87 -7.45
N LEU A 52 12.99 2.75 -7.50
CA LEU A 52 13.74 3.01 -8.75
C LEU A 52 14.48 1.75 -9.23
N ALA A 53 15.08 0.98 -8.32
CA ALA A 53 15.72 -0.28 -8.67
C ALA A 53 14.75 -1.29 -9.31
N CYS A 54 13.52 -1.41 -8.82
CA CYS A 54 12.47 -2.24 -9.44
C CYS A 54 12.16 -1.81 -10.88
N LEU A 55 12.16 -0.50 -11.16
CA LEU A 55 11.89 0.02 -12.51
C LEU A 55 13.02 -0.25 -13.51
N THR A 56 14.24 -0.53 -13.07
CA THR A 56 15.36 -0.83 -13.98
C THR A 56 15.16 -2.10 -14.80
N ARG A 57 14.25 -2.99 -14.38
CA ARG A 57 14.04 -4.34 -14.95
C ARG A 57 15.33 -5.18 -15.04
N TYR A 58 16.37 -4.82 -14.30
CA TYR A 58 17.60 -5.59 -14.20
C TYR A 58 17.46 -6.62 -13.08
N ALA A 59 17.31 -7.90 -13.43
CA ALA A 59 16.98 -9.00 -12.52
C ALA A 59 17.69 -8.92 -11.15
N LYS A 60 19.03 -8.80 -11.14
CA LYS A 60 19.82 -8.78 -9.89
C LYS A 60 19.46 -7.59 -8.98
N LEU A 61 19.15 -6.43 -9.56
CA LEU A 61 18.72 -5.26 -8.79
C LEU A 61 17.30 -5.44 -8.27
N VAL A 62 16.39 -5.91 -9.12
CA VAL A 62 14.97 -6.11 -8.76
C VAL A 62 14.86 -7.13 -7.62
N VAL A 63 15.59 -8.25 -7.68
CA VAL A 63 15.62 -9.25 -6.60
C VAL A 63 16.07 -8.64 -5.28
N VAL A 64 17.17 -7.89 -5.28
CA VAL A 64 17.69 -7.24 -4.06
C VAL A 64 16.72 -6.19 -3.53
N ALA A 65 16.11 -5.41 -4.42
CA ALA A 65 15.13 -4.39 -4.04
C ALA A 65 13.90 -5.00 -3.38
N LEU A 66 13.29 -6.00 -4.02
CA LEU A 66 12.10 -6.70 -3.50
C LEU A 66 12.41 -7.45 -2.19
N ASP A 67 13.59 -8.06 -2.04
CA ASP A 67 14.02 -8.69 -0.77
C ASP A 67 14.19 -7.68 0.37
N CYS A 68 14.72 -6.49 0.08
CA CYS A 68 14.79 -5.44 1.10
C CYS A 68 13.39 -4.90 1.47
N MET A 69 12.52 -4.72 0.48
CA MET A 69 11.14 -4.28 0.71
C MET A 69 10.35 -5.29 1.54
N GLU A 70 10.45 -6.59 1.24
CA GLU A 70 9.83 -7.66 2.04
C GLU A 70 10.24 -7.59 3.51
N LYS A 71 11.54 -7.41 3.79
CA LYS A 71 12.05 -7.22 5.16
C LYS A 71 11.45 -5.99 5.80
N PHE A 72 11.40 -4.87 5.08
CA PHE A 72 10.84 -3.64 5.63
C PHE A 72 9.34 -3.78 5.99
N LEU A 73 8.59 -4.54 5.22
CA LEU A 73 7.20 -4.88 5.53
C LEU A 73 7.08 -5.80 6.75
N ALA A 74 7.91 -6.85 6.80
CA ALA A 74 7.87 -7.85 7.88
C ALA A 74 8.22 -7.26 9.25
N PHE A 75 9.16 -6.31 9.29
CA PHE A 75 9.55 -5.63 10.54
C PHE A 75 8.65 -4.44 10.90
N GLY A 76 7.61 -4.14 10.10
CA GLY A 76 6.64 -3.09 10.42
C GLY A 76 7.19 -1.67 10.29
N PHE A 77 8.09 -1.40 9.33
CA PHE A 77 8.65 -0.06 9.10
C PHE A 77 7.64 0.94 8.49
N LEU A 78 6.37 0.55 8.27
CA LEU A 78 5.33 1.37 7.64
C LEU A 78 4.24 1.84 8.62
N LYS A 79 4.60 2.09 9.88
CA LYS A 79 3.60 2.21 10.95
C LYS A 79 2.81 3.52 11.01
N GLU A 80 3.28 4.62 10.40
CA GLU A 80 2.60 5.92 10.56
C GLU A 80 2.67 6.74 9.26
N ALA A 81 1.51 7.07 8.70
CA ALA A 81 1.21 8.12 7.72
C ALA A 81 2.34 8.56 6.76
N TRP A 82 2.80 7.68 5.88
CA TRP A 82 3.75 8.09 4.86
C TRP A 82 3.07 8.82 3.70
N LYS A 83 3.29 10.13 3.59
CA LYS A 83 2.91 10.92 2.41
C LYS A 83 3.83 10.55 1.24
N ILE A 84 3.28 9.99 0.17
CA ILE A 84 4.05 9.53 -1.01
C ILE A 84 4.89 10.69 -1.59
N PRO A 85 6.21 10.51 -1.82
CA PRO A 85 7.06 11.51 -2.45
C PRO A 85 6.54 11.86 -3.87
N LYS A 86 6.44 13.17 -4.17
CA LYS A 86 5.87 13.69 -5.43
C LYS A 86 6.53 13.13 -6.70
N GLY A 87 7.81 12.73 -6.63
CA GLY A 87 8.54 12.10 -7.74
C GLY A 87 8.05 10.69 -8.10
N VAL A 88 7.57 9.92 -7.12
CA VAL A 88 7.01 8.56 -7.33
C VAL A 88 5.59 8.65 -7.89
N ARG A 89 4.76 9.58 -7.37
CA ARG A 89 3.40 9.82 -7.89
C ARG A 89 3.40 10.13 -9.38
N ARG A 90 4.32 10.97 -9.85
CA ARG A 90 4.38 11.38 -11.26
C ARG A 90 4.73 10.23 -12.22
N ARG A 91 5.54 9.26 -11.78
CA ARG A 91 5.90 8.09 -12.60
C ARG A 91 4.85 6.98 -12.54
N LEU A 92 4.05 6.92 -11.48
CA LEU A 92 2.99 5.92 -11.29
C LEU A 92 1.67 6.36 -11.98
N GLY A 93 1.31 7.63 -11.87
CA GLY A 93 0.07 8.20 -12.45
C GLY A 93 0.04 8.24 -13.99
N GLN A 94 1.20 8.19 -14.66
CA GLN A 94 1.25 8.16 -16.13
C GLN A 94 0.77 6.83 -16.75
N LYS A 95 0.49 5.80 -15.94
CA LYS A 95 0.02 4.48 -16.42
C LYS A 95 -1.49 4.24 -16.21
N SER A 96 -2.14 4.95 -15.29
CA SER A 96 -3.60 4.82 -15.05
C SER A 96 -4.47 5.49 -16.13
N THR A 97 -3.97 6.50 -16.83
CA THR A 97 -4.73 7.17 -17.92
C THR A 97 -4.69 6.43 -19.26
N ALA A 98 -3.88 5.37 -19.39
CA ALA A 98 -3.79 4.57 -20.62
C ALA A 98 -4.74 3.36 -20.66
N VAL A 99 -5.32 2.94 -19.52
CA VAL A 99 -6.10 1.69 -19.44
C VAL A 99 -7.62 1.92 -19.53
N LEU A 100 -8.12 3.13 -19.26
CA LEU A 100 -9.56 3.43 -19.34
C LEU A 100 -10.05 3.84 -20.75
N SER A 101 -9.15 4.01 -21.73
CA SER A 101 -9.52 4.41 -23.10
C SER A 101 -9.59 3.25 -24.11
N GLN A 102 -9.37 2.00 -23.68
CA GLN A 102 -9.43 0.81 -24.55
C GLN A 102 -10.62 -0.12 -24.24
N THR A 103 -11.82 0.44 -24.07
CA THR A 103 -13.07 -0.34 -24.15
C THR A 103 -14.14 0.44 -24.90
N GLY A 104 -13.86 0.78 -26.16
CA GLY A 104 -14.90 1.34 -27.02
C GLY A 104 -14.37 1.92 -28.33
N ARG A 105 -14.14 1.07 -29.34
CA ARG A 105 -14.29 1.43 -30.76
C ARG A 105 -14.32 0.17 -31.63
N ARG A 106 -15.53 -0.24 -31.99
CA ARG A 106 -15.81 -1.08 -33.15
C ARG A 106 -15.66 -0.23 -34.42
N SER A 107 -15.04 -0.83 -35.43
CA SER A 107 -15.27 -0.71 -36.88
C SER A 107 -15.28 0.68 -37.55
N GLY A 108 -14.38 0.88 -38.51
CA GLY A 108 -14.52 1.88 -39.58
C GLY A 108 -13.25 2.03 -40.43
N LEU A 109 -13.33 1.59 -41.70
CA LEU A 109 -12.32 1.81 -42.73
C LEU A 109 -12.06 3.32 -42.94
N GLY A 110 -10.81 3.70 -43.23
CA GLY A 110 -10.47 5.03 -43.73
C GLY A 110 -8.97 5.25 -43.93
N SER A 111 -8.58 5.41 -45.19
CA SER A 111 -7.23 5.70 -45.69
C SER A 111 -6.92 7.20 -45.61
N GLY A 112 -5.66 7.60 -45.34
CA GLY A 112 -5.23 9.00 -45.51
C GLY A 112 -3.90 9.39 -44.84
N ASN A 113 -2.94 9.82 -45.68
CA ASN A 113 -1.60 10.33 -45.37
C ASN A 113 -1.59 11.75 -44.74
N GLY A 114 -0.50 12.11 -44.03
CA GLY A 114 0.17 13.41 -44.21
C GLY A 114 0.26 14.41 -43.05
N SER A 115 1.49 14.55 -42.51
CA SER A 115 2.22 15.80 -42.21
C SER A 115 1.73 16.81 -41.13
N SER A 116 2.56 16.92 -40.09
CA SER A 116 3.01 18.13 -39.36
C SER A 116 2.22 19.45 -39.44
N ALA A 117 1.71 19.91 -38.29
CA ALA A 117 1.74 21.32 -37.89
C ALA A 117 1.52 21.45 -36.37
N TRP A 118 2.47 22.07 -35.67
CA TRP A 118 2.23 22.81 -34.41
C TRP A 118 2.02 24.29 -34.82
N PRO A 119 1.17 25.09 -34.15
CA PRO A 119 1.66 25.80 -32.95
C PRO A 119 0.62 26.22 -31.88
N SER A 120 1.16 26.42 -30.67
CA SER A 120 0.88 27.46 -29.66
C SER A 120 -0.53 27.74 -29.09
N ALA A 121 -0.56 27.60 -27.76
CA ALA A 121 -0.97 28.59 -26.74
C ALA A 121 -2.45 28.96 -26.51
N ASN A 122 -2.78 28.86 -25.21
CA ASN A 122 -3.87 29.45 -24.43
C ASN A 122 -5.18 28.66 -24.32
N ARG A 123 -5.27 27.90 -23.23
CA ARG A 123 -6.49 27.78 -22.41
C ARG A 123 -6.11 27.84 -20.94
N ASP A 124 -6.32 29.01 -20.37
CA ASP A 124 -6.59 29.19 -18.95
C ASP A 124 -7.80 28.33 -18.53
N THR A 125 -7.84 27.97 -17.24
CA THR A 125 -8.90 27.24 -16.50
C THR A 125 -9.01 25.75 -16.90
N ILE A 126 -8.86 24.78 -15.99
CA ILE A 126 -9.41 24.70 -14.64
C ILE A 126 -8.34 24.10 -13.71
N ASP A 127 -8.09 24.79 -12.60
CA ASP A 127 -7.48 24.26 -11.38
C ASP A 127 -8.44 23.22 -10.80
N GLU A 128 -8.44 22.00 -11.35
CA GLU A 128 -8.96 20.86 -10.60
C GLU A 128 -7.96 20.60 -9.49
N LYS A 129 -8.22 21.25 -8.35
CA LYS A 129 -7.81 20.72 -7.05
C LYS A 129 -8.31 19.27 -7.01
N ASP A 130 -7.43 18.36 -7.36
CA ASP A 130 -7.58 16.93 -7.11
C ASP A 130 -7.50 16.78 -5.59
N ASP A 131 -8.64 17.06 -4.92
CA ASP A 131 -8.90 16.89 -3.48
C ASP A 131 -8.91 15.40 -3.09
N ASN A 132 -8.09 14.58 -3.75
CA ASN A 132 -7.84 13.18 -3.42
C ASN A 132 -6.38 13.00 -2.97
N GLU A 133 -5.84 13.99 -2.24
CA GLU A 133 -4.48 13.93 -1.68
C GLU A 133 -4.32 12.90 -0.54
N ASP A 134 -5.40 12.23 -0.12
CA ASP A 134 -5.44 11.42 1.11
C ASP A 134 -5.51 9.88 0.97
N THR A 135 -5.68 9.28 -0.20
CA THR A 135 -6.01 7.82 -0.24
C THR A 135 -4.87 6.87 -0.61
N TYR A 136 -3.78 7.33 -1.24
CA TYR A 136 -2.70 6.43 -1.62
C TYR A 136 -1.70 6.24 -0.48
N ARG A 137 -1.77 5.08 0.19
CA ARG A 137 -0.78 4.71 1.21
C ARG A 137 0.51 4.25 0.53
N LEU A 138 1.66 4.47 1.17
CA LEU A 138 2.94 3.98 0.66
C LEU A 138 2.95 2.45 0.46
N ILE A 139 2.20 1.71 1.28
CA ILE A 139 2.02 0.26 1.09
C ILE A 139 1.39 -0.06 -0.26
N ASP A 140 0.39 0.70 -0.71
CA ASP A 140 -0.25 0.47 -2.00
C ASP A 140 0.74 0.72 -3.14
N CYS A 141 1.56 1.77 -3.04
CA CYS A 141 2.64 2.02 -4.00
C CYS A 141 3.68 0.88 -4.03
N ILE A 142 4.07 0.34 -2.88
CA ILE A 142 4.99 -0.79 -2.78
C ILE A 142 4.39 -2.04 -3.45
N VAL A 143 3.13 -2.35 -3.13
CA VAL A 143 2.39 -3.47 -3.70
C VAL A 143 2.26 -3.30 -5.22
N GLU A 144 1.93 -2.11 -5.69
CA GLU A 144 1.81 -1.83 -7.12
C GLU A 144 3.12 -2.03 -7.87
N VAL A 145 4.24 -1.53 -7.34
CA VAL A 145 5.56 -1.71 -7.97
C VAL A 145 6.00 -3.17 -7.94
N ALA A 146 5.72 -3.90 -6.86
CA ALA A 146 5.96 -5.34 -6.80
C ALA A 146 5.10 -6.10 -7.82
N CYS A 147 3.82 -5.76 -7.95
CA CYS A 147 2.93 -6.32 -8.96
C CYS A 147 3.44 -6.05 -10.37
N ASP A 148 3.94 -4.86 -10.68
CA ASP A 148 4.47 -4.52 -11.99
C ASP A 148 5.73 -5.34 -12.38
N CYS A 149 6.36 -6.01 -11.41
CA CYS A 149 7.46 -6.94 -11.63
C CYS A 149 7.02 -8.39 -11.93
N ASN A 150 5.70 -8.69 -11.95
CA ASN A 150 5.19 -10.06 -12.08
C ASN A 150 5.53 -10.75 -13.41
N ASP A 151 5.59 -10.01 -14.52
CA ASP A 151 5.91 -10.50 -15.86
C ASP A 151 7.42 -10.38 -16.15
N HIS A 152 8.25 -10.63 -15.14
CA HIS A 152 9.69 -10.67 -15.32
C HIS A 152 10.12 -12.08 -15.74
N PRO A 153 10.99 -12.25 -16.76
CA PRO A 153 11.43 -13.58 -17.22
C PRO A 153 12.37 -14.30 -16.25
N ASP A 154 12.83 -13.60 -15.21
CA ASP A 154 13.79 -14.14 -14.23
C ASP A 154 13.04 -14.80 -13.08
N GLU A 155 13.37 -16.06 -12.81
CA GLU A 155 12.70 -16.86 -11.80
C GLU A 155 12.93 -16.33 -10.38
N GLY A 156 14.09 -15.71 -10.12
CA GLY A 156 14.41 -15.08 -8.84
C GLY A 156 13.53 -13.87 -8.57
N VAL A 157 13.30 -13.03 -9.60
CA VAL A 157 12.37 -11.90 -9.50
C VAL A 157 10.95 -12.39 -9.21
N GLN A 158 10.47 -13.40 -9.93
CA GLN A 158 9.12 -13.96 -9.74
C GLN A 158 8.89 -14.44 -8.30
N ILE A 159 9.83 -15.20 -7.73
CA ILE A 159 9.75 -15.63 -6.33
C ILE A 159 9.69 -14.43 -5.39
N GLN A 160 10.51 -13.41 -5.64
CA GLN A 160 10.57 -12.26 -4.76
C GLN A 160 9.32 -11.39 -4.83
N VAL A 161 8.66 -11.32 -6.00
CA VAL A 161 7.31 -10.74 -6.13
C VAL A 161 6.32 -11.48 -5.23
N LEU A 162 6.25 -12.80 -5.31
CA LEU A 162 5.33 -13.60 -4.47
C LEU A 162 5.58 -13.38 -2.97
N ARG A 163 6.85 -13.33 -2.55
CA ARG A 163 7.22 -13.10 -1.14
C ARG A 163 6.81 -11.72 -0.65
N VAL A 164 7.10 -10.66 -1.41
CA VAL A 164 6.71 -9.28 -1.05
C VAL A 164 5.20 -9.16 -0.93
N LEU A 165 4.45 -9.69 -1.91
CA LEU A 165 2.99 -9.60 -1.92
C LEU A 165 2.37 -10.37 -0.76
N LEU A 166 2.88 -11.57 -0.46
CA LEU A 166 2.42 -12.34 0.69
C LEU A 166 2.67 -11.57 1.99
N THR A 167 3.89 -11.06 2.20
CA THR A 167 4.24 -10.30 3.41
C THR A 167 3.43 -9.01 3.55
N ALA A 168 3.15 -8.32 2.44
CA ALA A 168 2.32 -7.11 2.43
C ALA A 168 0.89 -7.38 2.91
N VAL A 169 0.31 -8.54 2.55
CA VAL A 169 -1.06 -8.91 2.92
C VAL A 169 -1.13 -9.62 4.26
N THR A 170 -0.06 -10.27 4.72
CA THR A 170 -0.04 -10.96 6.02
C THR A 170 0.28 -10.01 7.17
N THR A 171 1.11 -8.99 6.96
CA THR A 171 1.60 -8.13 8.05
C THR A 171 0.43 -7.40 8.73
N PRO A 172 0.35 -7.41 10.07
CA PRO A 172 -0.72 -6.73 10.82
C PRO A 172 -0.46 -5.23 10.97
N THR A 173 0.71 -4.76 10.54
CA THR A 173 1.19 -3.38 10.77
C THR A 173 0.74 -2.39 9.70
N CYS A 174 0.30 -2.89 8.53
CA CYS A 174 -0.27 -2.06 7.49
C CYS A 174 -1.44 -2.76 6.81
N GLU A 175 -2.40 -1.96 6.36
CA GLU A 175 -3.55 -2.44 5.61
C GLU A 175 -3.41 -2.00 4.16
N VAL A 176 -3.50 -2.97 3.27
CA VAL A 176 -3.47 -2.78 1.81
C VAL A 176 -4.88 -2.40 1.36
N HIS A 177 -5.00 -1.35 0.57
CA HIS A 177 -6.30 -0.90 0.06
C HIS A 177 -6.84 -1.85 -1.02
N GLU A 178 -8.17 -1.85 -1.20
CA GLU A 178 -8.92 -2.80 -2.03
C GLU A 178 -8.27 -3.02 -3.42
N TYR A 179 -8.03 -1.94 -4.16
CA TYR A 179 -7.44 -1.99 -5.49
C TYR A 179 -6.07 -2.68 -5.51
N ALA A 180 -5.19 -2.35 -4.56
CA ALA A 180 -3.85 -2.92 -4.47
C ALA A 180 -3.88 -4.41 -4.09
N LEU A 181 -4.81 -4.80 -3.21
CA LEU A 181 -5.03 -6.20 -2.83
C LEU A 181 -5.47 -7.06 -4.01
N LEU A 182 -6.47 -6.59 -4.78
CA LEU A 182 -6.94 -7.30 -5.98
C LEU A 182 -5.83 -7.42 -7.04
N LYS A 183 -5.04 -6.34 -7.22
CA LYS A 183 -3.87 -6.36 -8.11
C LYS A 183 -2.83 -7.39 -7.66
N ALA A 184 -2.59 -7.53 -6.36
CA ALA A 184 -1.69 -8.53 -5.79
C ALA A 184 -2.14 -9.97 -6.08
N VAL A 185 -3.42 -10.28 -5.84
CA VAL A 185 -3.99 -11.61 -6.14
C VAL A 185 -3.87 -11.92 -7.63
N ARG A 186 -4.20 -10.96 -8.51
CA ARG A 186 -4.04 -11.11 -9.96
C ARG A 186 -2.58 -11.36 -10.36
N ALA A 187 -1.64 -10.63 -9.76
CA ALA A 187 -0.21 -10.79 -10.03
C ALA A 187 0.29 -12.19 -9.63
N CYS A 188 -0.10 -12.70 -8.46
CA CYS A 188 0.26 -14.05 -8.03
C CYS A 188 -0.29 -15.13 -8.98
N TYR A 189 -1.52 -14.96 -9.47
CA TYR A 189 -2.10 -15.86 -10.47
C TYR A 189 -1.38 -15.77 -11.81
N HIS A 190 -1.01 -14.56 -12.23
CA HIS A 190 -0.23 -14.37 -13.43
C HIS A 190 1.11 -15.13 -13.37
N VAL A 191 1.88 -14.97 -12.27
CA VAL A 191 3.15 -15.71 -12.06
C VAL A 191 2.92 -17.23 -12.14
N HIS A 192 1.84 -17.75 -11.54
CA HIS A 192 1.50 -19.17 -11.63
C HIS A 192 1.30 -19.65 -13.07
N LEU A 193 0.64 -18.85 -13.91
CA LEU A 193 0.35 -19.20 -15.29
C LEU A 193 1.58 -19.09 -16.21
N VAL A 194 2.38 -18.03 -16.06
CA VAL A 194 3.45 -17.72 -17.02
C VAL A 194 4.82 -18.29 -16.61
N SER A 195 5.00 -18.69 -15.34
CA SER A 195 6.28 -19.21 -14.86
C SER A 195 6.63 -20.55 -15.50
N LYS A 196 7.85 -20.62 -16.06
CA LYS A 196 8.45 -21.85 -16.59
C LYS A 196 8.91 -22.81 -15.48
N SER A 197 9.33 -22.28 -14.33
CA SER A 197 9.75 -23.08 -13.18
C SER A 197 8.56 -23.70 -12.45
N ALA A 198 8.59 -25.04 -12.30
CA ALA A 198 7.60 -25.79 -11.56
C ALA A 198 7.58 -25.41 -10.07
N THR A 199 8.75 -25.14 -9.49
CA THR A 199 8.89 -24.64 -8.12
C THR A 199 8.16 -23.32 -7.96
N ASN A 200 8.41 -22.36 -8.85
CA ASN A 200 7.76 -21.05 -8.82
C ASN A 200 6.24 -21.18 -8.99
N ARG A 201 5.76 -22.06 -9.88
CA ARG A 201 4.32 -22.32 -10.03
C ARG A 201 3.69 -22.90 -8.76
N MET A 202 4.39 -23.81 -8.09
CA MET A 202 3.94 -24.39 -6.81
C MET A 202 3.88 -23.34 -5.70
N VAL A 203 4.93 -22.52 -5.57
CA VAL A 203 4.97 -21.42 -4.60
C VAL A 203 3.85 -20.42 -4.90
N ALA A 204 3.64 -20.03 -6.16
CA ALA A 204 2.57 -19.11 -6.54
C ALA A 204 1.17 -19.65 -6.16
N LYS A 205 0.93 -20.94 -6.39
CA LYS A 205 -0.32 -21.61 -6.00
C LYS A 205 -0.52 -21.57 -4.48
N ALA A 206 0.51 -21.89 -3.71
CA ALA A 206 0.46 -21.83 -2.25
C ALA A 206 0.22 -20.39 -1.75
N THR A 207 0.93 -19.41 -2.33
CA THR A 207 0.76 -17.99 -2.01
C THR A 207 -0.67 -17.52 -2.29
N LEU A 208 -1.27 -17.88 -3.43
CA LEU A 208 -2.66 -17.54 -3.74
C LEU A 208 -3.64 -18.09 -2.71
N GLN A 209 -3.48 -19.35 -2.33
CA GLN A 209 -4.32 -19.98 -1.32
C GLN A 209 -4.20 -19.24 0.02
N GLN A 210 -2.97 -18.88 0.42
CA GLN A 210 -2.73 -18.11 1.63
C GLN A 210 -3.37 -16.72 1.56
N LEU A 211 -3.16 -15.98 0.47
CA LEU A 211 -3.74 -14.64 0.30
C LEU A 211 -5.26 -14.67 0.43
N ILE A 212 -5.93 -15.60 -0.25
CA ILE A 212 -7.40 -15.72 -0.20
C ILE A 212 -7.86 -16.08 1.22
N SER A 213 -7.20 -17.07 1.86
CA SER A 213 -7.53 -17.47 3.23
C SER A 213 -7.38 -16.32 4.23
N ILE A 214 -6.33 -15.50 4.10
CA ILE A 214 -6.08 -14.36 4.98
C ILE A 214 -7.12 -13.28 4.77
N VAL A 215 -7.52 -13.02 3.53
CA VAL A 215 -8.57 -12.04 3.23
C VAL A 215 -9.88 -12.46 3.90
N PHE A 216 -10.29 -13.73 3.77
CA PHE A 216 -11.48 -14.23 4.46
C PHE A 216 -11.36 -14.11 5.99
N GLN A 217 -10.23 -14.51 6.56
CA GLN A 217 -10.00 -14.40 8.00
C GLN A 217 -10.06 -12.95 8.49
N ARG A 218 -9.52 -12.00 7.71
CA ARG A 218 -9.57 -10.56 8.02
C ARG A 218 -10.98 -10.00 7.94
N MET A 219 -11.77 -10.43 6.96
CA MET A 219 -13.19 -10.06 6.84
C MET A 219 -13.98 -10.55 8.05
N GLU A 220 -13.81 -11.83 8.43
CA GLU A 220 -14.50 -12.41 9.59
C GLU A 220 -14.08 -11.72 10.91
N THR A 221 -12.80 -11.43 11.08
CA THR A 221 -12.30 -10.69 12.25
C THR A 221 -12.85 -9.27 12.30
N PHE A 222 -13.01 -8.62 11.15
CA PHE A 222 -13.59 -7.29 11.06
C PHE A 222 -15.07 -7.31 11.46
N ASP A 223 -15.86 -8.25 10.94
CA ASP A 223 -17.27 -8.42 11.28
C ASP A 223 -17.48 -8.66 12.78
N GLN A 224 -16.64 -9.50 13.40
CA GLN A 224 -16.67 -9.75 14.85
C GLN A 224 -16.43 -8.49 15.67
N ARG A 225 -15.43 -7.67 15.30
CA ARG A 225 -15.14 -6.40 16.01
C ARG A 225 -16.30 -5.42 15.92
N VAL A 226 -16.89 -5.28 14.74
CA VAL A 226 -18.05 -4.41 14.53
C VAL A 226 -19.23 -4.89 15.39
N GLU A 227 -19.48 -6.19 15.45
CA GLU A 227 -20.54 -6.76 16.28
C GLU A 227 -20.29 -6.51 17.78
N GLU A 228 -19.07 -6.70 18.26
CA GLU A 228 -18.66 -6.43 19.64
C GLU A 228 -18.79 -4.94 20.01
N GLU A 229 -18.29 -4.04 19.16
CA GLU A 229 -18.41 -2.59 19.37
C GLU A 229 -19.87 -2.14 19.43
N THR A 230 -20.73 -2.72 18.58
CA THR A 230 -22.17 -2.44 18.56
C THR A 230 -22.82 -2.92 19.87
N LYS A 231 -22.49 -4.12 20.35
CA LYS A 231 -23.00 -4.66 21.62
C LYS A 231 -22.59 -3.81 22.82
N ILE A 232 -21.32 -3.40 22.87
CA ILE A 232 -20.81 -2.52 23.94
C ILE A 232 -21.55 -1.19 23.93
N THR A 233 -21.72 -0.58 22.76
CA THR A 233 -22.42 0.71 22.61
C THR A 233 -23.88 0.61 23.06
N LEU A 234 -24.56 -0.48 22.72
CA LEU A 234 -25.93 -0.75 23.16
C LEU A 234 -26.02 -0.96 24.68
N GLN A 235 -25.12 -1.76 25.27
CA GLN A 235 -25.07 -1.97 26.72
C GLN A 235 -24.84 -0.66 27.48
N VAL A 236 -23.87 0.15 27.05
CA VAL A 236 -23.60 1.47 27.66
C VAL A 236 -24.84 2.38 27.57
N SER A 237 -25.59 2.30 26.48
CA SER A 237 -26.83 3.09 26.32
C SER A 237 -27.96 2.60 27.23
N LEU A 238 -28.10 1.28 27.41
CA LEU A 238 -29.06 0.65 28.31
C LEU A 238 -28.75 0.96 29.78
N GLU A 239 -27.49 0.88 30.20
CA GLU A 239 -27.07 1.20 31.57
C GLU A 239 -27.32 2.67 31.89
N LYS A 240 -27.04 3.59 30.95
CA LYS A 240 -27.36 5.02 31.13
C LYS A 240 -28.86 5.26 31.33
N GLN A 241 -29.71 4.61 30.52
CA GLN A 241 -31.17 4.72 30.68
C GLN A 241 -31.64 4.18 32.03
N GLN A 242 -31.07 3.06 32.50
CA GLN A 242 -31.41 2.50 33.82
C GLN A 242 -30.96 3.41 34.96
N GLN A 243 -29.77 4.01 34.85
CA GLN A 243 -29.25 4.94 35.85
C GLN A 243 -30.10 6.23 35.91
N GLU A 244 -30.53 6.76 34.76
CA GLU A 244 -31.42 7.92 34.68
C GLU A 244 -32.79 7.63 35.32
N GLN A 245 -33.36 6.46 35.04
CA GLN A 245 -34.63 6.03 35.65
C GLN A 245 -34.51 5.83 37.17
N GLN A 246 -33.39 5.24 37.64
CA GLN A 246 -33.14 5.08 39.06
C GLN A 246 -32.97 6.43 39.77
N ASN A 247 -32.22 7.36 39.18
CA ASN A 247 -32.03 8.70 39.73
C ASN A 247 -33.37 9.46 39.81
N GLN A 248 -34.20 9.39 38.77
CA GLN A 248 -35.54 10.00 38.76
C GLN A 248 -36.46 9.37 39.82
N GLN A 249 -36.49 8.05 39.94
CA GLN A 249 -37.27 7.38 40.99
C GLN A 249 -36.78 7.73 42.40
N GLU A 250 -35.47 7.90 42.59
CA GLU A 250 -34.90 8.28 43.88
C GLU A 250 -35.20 9.75 44.23
N GLU A 251 -35.20 10.65 43.25
CA GLU A 251 -35.65 12.04 43.41
C GLU A 251 -37.13 12.11 43.77
N GLU A 252 -38.01 11.44 43.02
CA GLU A 252 -39.45 11.40 43.31
C GLU A 252 -39.75 10.80 44.70
N ARG A 253 -38.95 9.84 45.14
CA ARG A 253 -39.11 9.22 46.47
C ARG A 253 -38.68 10.17 47.59
N LYS A 254 -37.59 10.94 47.39
CA LYS A 254 -37.14 11.97 48.33
C LYS A 254 -38.12 13.13 48.43
N GLU A 255 -38.76 13.51 47.33
CA GLU A 255 -39.81 14.55 47.32
C GLU A 255 -41.03 14.11 48.12
N ARG A 256 -41.56 12.89 47.90
CA ARG A 256 -42.67 12.35 48.70
C ARG A 256 -42.35 12.27 50.20
N ASP A 257 -41.16 11.81 50.55
CA ASP A 257 -40.71 11.73 51.96
C ASP A 257 -40.51 13.12 52.61
N GLN A 258 -40.36 14.19 51.82
CA GLN A 258 -40.33 15.58 52.31
C GLN A 258 -41.74 16.14 52.50
N GLU A 259 -42.65 15.85 51.58
CA GLU A 259 -44.06 16.24 51.68
C GLU A 259 -44.74 15.59 52.89
N GLU A 260 -44.49 14.31 53.15
CA GLU A 260 -45.03 13.60 54.32
C GLU A 260 -44.49 14.13 55.66
N ARG A 261 -43.33 14.80 55.67
CA ARG A 261 -42.76 15.41 56.89
C ARG A 261 -43.27 16.82 57.18
N GLN A 262 -44.02 17.42 56.26
CA GLN A 262 -44.59 18.77 56.41
C GLN A 262 -46.05 18.76 56.90
N TYR A 263 -46.66 17.58 57.04
CA TYR A 263 -47.98 17.37 57.65
C TYR A 263 -47.84 16.76 59.05
#